data_AF-A0A846DF51-F1
#
_entry.id   AF-A0A846DF51-F1
#
_cell.length_a   1.000
_cell.length_b   1.000
_cell.length_c   1.000
_cell.angle_alpha   90.00
_cell.angle_beta   90.00
_cell.angle_gamma   90.00
#
_symmetry.space_group_name_H-M   'P 1'
#
loop_
_entity.id
_entity.type
_entity.pdbx_description
1 polymer ?
#
loop_
_entity_poly.entity_id
_entity_poly.type
_entity_poly.pdbx_seq_one_letter_code
_entity_poly.pdbx_strand_id
1 'polypeptide(L)'
;MSKLQEALEFIEKIERDNPGKSAYEIVNHLRGYTKKAYTSRLWSTATGYHQEYIRDEFEGKLNINELVLSGEITDFGHFIGSLSDQIDQPGFQWSDFTSWTGDHTSWAGDIGSAIVAYRDPNDNIDVNSVEEALDRLARDSDYTADIAAYVVGEMINSRKQSSITQAIYQYNSKSYSENVRTFIKKRFGAVIEEDKLKNPAGLDSKMRSAISTYIQFSSAYESLKSLKDLAKLPLNLGSEDNSIPNSVDIFKGSQHFIKHIVKYGNLDGLLFKPYQIPGMSWLGTVNYEVRVPG
;
A
#
# COMPACT_ATOMS: atom_id res chain seq x y z
N MET A 1 21.36 21.13 3.24
CA MET A 1 21.14 19.68 3.26
C MET A 1 19.75 19.43 2.71
N SER A 2 19.51 18.38 1.92
CA SER A 2 18.15 18.07 1.46
C SER A 2 17.38 17.32 2.55
N LYS A 3 16.03 17.44 2.57
CA LYS A 3 15.18 16.66 3.49
C LYS A 3 15.45 15.15 3.39
N LEU A 4 15.71 14.67 2.18
CA LEU A 4 16.08 13.27 1.93
C LEU A 4 17.40 12.91 2.60
N GLN A 5 18.43 13.74 2.46
CA GLN A 5 19.72 13.47 3.07
C GLN A 5 19.62 13.41 4.60
N GLU A 6 18.89 14.34 5.23
CA GLU A 6 18.66 14.34 6.67
C GLU A 6 17.90 13.10 7.15
N ALA A 7 16.88 12.66 6.39
CA ALA A 7 16.13 11.45 6.68
C ALA A 7 17.01 10.19 6.57
N LEU A 8 17.84 10.10 5.52
CA LEU A 8 18.73 8.97 5.30
C LEU A 8 19.84 8.89 6.34
N GLU A 9 20.43 10.01 6.75
CA GLU A 9 21.42 10.05 7.83
C GLU A 9 20.82 9.62 9.17
N PHE A 10 19.55 9.97 9.42
CA PHE A 10 18.82 9.50 10.59
C PHE A 10 18.57 7.99 10.53
N ILE A 11 18.08 7.47 9.41
CA ILE A 11 17.85 6.01 9.23
C ILE A 11 19.17 5.25 9.38
N GLU A 12 20.26 5.72 8.77
CA GLU A 12 21.57 5.10 8.86
C GLU A 12 22.09 5.07 10.32
N LYS A 13 21.83 6.15 11.09
CA LYS A 13 22.13 6.16 12.53
C LYS A 13 21.37 5.04 13.24
N ILE A 14 20.06 4.90 13.00
CA ILE A 14 19.25 3.83 13.62
C ILE A 14 19.74 2.44 13.22
N GLU A 15 20.12 2.24 11.95
CA GLU A 15 20.71 0.98 11.48
C GLU A 15 22.02 0.66 12.21
N ARG A 16 22.93 1.63 12.35
CA ARG A 16 24.21 1.47 13.06
C ARG A 16 24.05 1.21 14.54
N ASP A 17 23.05 1.82 15.17
CA ASP A 17 22.76 1.64 16.60
C ASP A 17 22.12 0.25 16.87
N ASN A 18 21.73 -0.50 15.82
CA ASN A 18 21.06 -1.80 15.91
C ASN A 18 21.74 -2.91 15.07
N PRO A 19 23.05 -3.21 15.27
CA PRO A 19 23.84 -4.04 14.35
C PRO A 19 23.44 -5.53 14.30
N GLY A 20 22.60 -6.01 15.22
CA GLY A 20 22.09 -7.39 15.26
C GLY A 20 20.64 -7.54 14.82
N LYS A 21 19.99 -6.45 14.40
CA LYS A 21 18.58 -6.45 14.02
C LYS A 21 18.41 -6.66 12.53
N SER A 22 17.38 -7.41 12.15
CA SER A 22 16.98 -7.56 10.76
C SER A 22 16.41 -6.25 10.20
N ALA A 23 16.43 -6.10 8.87
CA ALA A 23 15.80 -4.95 8.22
C ALA A 23 14.31 -4.81 8.58
N TYR A 24 13.60 -5.93 8.75
CA TYR A 24 12.21 -5.99 9.23
C TYR A 24 12.06 -5.38 10.64
N GLU A 25 12.95 -5.72 11.58
CA GLU A 25 12.90 -5.14 12.93
C GLU A 25 13.24 -3.65 12.91
N ILE A 26 14.23 -3.25 12.11
CA ILE A 26 14.67 -1.85 12.02
C ILE A 26 13.56 -0.99 11.43
N VAL A 27 12.92 -1.39 10.32
CA VAL A 27 11.84 -0.59 9.71
C VAL A 27 10.62 -0.46 10.64
N ASN A 28 10.29 -1.53 11.38
CA ASN A 28 9.22 -1.48 12.37
C ASN A 28 9.55 -0.55 13.54
N HIS A 29 10.83 -0.46 13.92
CA HIS A 29 11.28 0.54 14.88
C HIS A 29 11.21 1.96 14.28
N LEU A 30 11.59 2.15 13.00
CA LEU A 30 11.53 3.43 12.30
C LEU A 30 10.12 4.02 12.22
N ARG A 31 9.08 3.17 12.17
CA ARG A 31 7.67 3.61 12.26
C ARG A 31 7.39 4.45 13.50
N GLY A 32 8.04 4.17 14.62
CA GLY A 32 7.88 4.93 15.87
C GLY A 32 8.20 6.42 15.73
N TYR A 33 9.02 6.79 14.75
CA TYR A 33 9.45 8.17 14.45
C TYR A 33 8.58 8.86 13.39
N THR A 34 7.47 8.24 12.97
CA THR A 34 6.54 8.80 11.98
C THR A 34 5.36 9.50 12.67
N LYS A 35 4.13 8.96 12.59
CA LYS A 35 2.96 9.49 13.28
C LYS A 35 2.35 8.42 14.19
N LYS A 36 1.76 8.86 15.30
CA LYS A 36 1.12 7.98 16.29
C LYS A 36 0.09 7.02 15.68
N ALA A 37 -0.60 7.44 14.60
CA ALA A 37 -1.57 6.58 13.92
C ALA A 37 -0.94 5.33 13.28
N TYR A 38 0.36 5.36 12.95
CA TYR A 38 1.10 4.22 12.37
C TYR A 38 1.66 3.24 13.42
N THR A 39 1.42 3.50 14.71
CA THR A 39 1.81 2.60 15.81
C THR A 39 0.59 2.02 16.53
N SER A 40 -0.53 1.90 15.82
CA SER A 40 -1.77 1.38 16.38
C SER A 40 -1.73 -0.14 16.56
N ARG A 41 -2.67 -0.69 17.33
CA ARG A 41 -2.79 -2.16 17.51
C ARG A 41 -3.06 -2.89 16.20
N LEU A 42 -3.78 -2.25 15.28
CA LEU A 42 -4.00 -2.80 13.93
C LEU A 42 -2.65 -3.04 13.25
N TRP A 43 -1.77 -2.04 13.30
CA TRP A 43 -0.43 -2.10 12.73
C TRP A 43 0.44 -3.16 13.38
N SER A 44 0.38 -3.28 14.71
CA SER A 44 1.12 -4.34 15.41
C SER A 44 0.62 -5.74 15.07
N THR A 45 -0.66 -5.86 14.74
CA THR A 45 -1.24 -7.14 14.29
C THR A 45 -0.84 -7.46 12.86
N ALA A 46 -0.91 -6.48 11.95
CA ALA A 46 -0.57 -6.63 10.54
C ALA A 46 0.91 -7.02 10.34
N THR A 47 1.80 -6.41 11.12
CA THR A 47 3.25 -6.65 11.05
C THR A 47 3.73 -7.79 11.91
N GLY A 48 2.99 -8.20 12.94
CA GLY A 48 3.50 -9.08 13.99
C GLY A 48 4.54 -8.44 14.92
N TYR A 49 4.71 -7.11 14.88
CA TYR A 49 5.68 -6.35 15.67
C TYR A 49 5.00 -5.30 16.53
N HIS A 50 5.34 -5.20 17.83
CA HIS A 50 4.81 -4.10 18.65
C HIS A 50 5.54 -2.79 18.35
N GLN A 51 4.85 -1.82 17.72
CA GLN A 51 5.41 -0.50 17.47
C GLN A 51 5.17 0.42 18.66
N GLU A 52 6.26 0.96 19.21
CA GLU A 52 6.20 2.04 20.18
C GLU A 52 6.29 3.40 19.47
N TYR A 53 5.42 4.34 19.84
CA TYR A 53 5.50 5.71 19.35
C TYR A 53 6.52 6.51 20.15
N ILE A 54 7.48 7.12 19.45
CA ILE A 54 8.55 7.91 20.04
C ILE A 54 8.06 9.34 20.27
N ARG A 55 8.09 9.81 21.52
CA ARG A 55 7.50 11.09 21.98
C ARG A 55 8.53 12.11 22.47
N ASP A 56 9.81 11.86 22.26
CA ASP A 56 10.90 12.70 22.72
C ASP A 56 11.36 13.67 21.61
N GLU A 57 12.63 14.08 21.63
CA GLU A 57 13.20 15.00 20.64
C GLU A 57 13.16 14.48 19.20
N PHE A 58 12.87 13.18 18.99
CA PHE A 58 12.72 12.58 17.67
C PHE A 58 11.25 12.34 17.27
N GLU A 59 10.29 12.88 18.04
CA GLU A 59 8.86 12.80 17.68
C GLU A 59 8.63 13.35 16.27
N GLY A 60 8.03 12.54 15.40
CA GLY A 60 7.71 12.94 14.03
C GLY A 60 8.92 13.16 13.12
N LYS A 61 10.13 12.73 13.51
CA LYS A 61 11.37 12.98 12.74
C LYS A 61 11.30 12.49 11.30
N LEU A 62 10.54 11.41 11.04
CA LEU A 62 10.33 10.83 9.71
C LEU A 62 8.94 11.14 9.12
N ASN A 63 8.12 11.95 9.79
CA ASN A 63 6.80 12.35 9.29
C ASN A 63 6.90 13.55 8.34
N ILE A 64 7.42 13.30 7.13
CA ILE A 64 7.70 14.33 6.12
C ILE A 64 6.75 14.15 4.93
N ASN A 65 5.70 14.96 4.85
CA ASN A 65 4.63 14.81 3.84
C ASN A 65 5.06 15.18 2.40
N GLU A 66 6.16 15.91 2.25
CA GLU A 66 6.64 16.43 0.96
C GLU A 66 8.14 16.19 0.79
N LEU A 67 8.53 14.91 0.86
CA LEU A 67 9.89 14.50 0.55
C LEU A 67 9.93 14.04 -0.91
N VAL A 68 10.95 14.46 -1.67
CA VAL A 68 11.08 14.04 -3.08
C VAL A 68 11.90 12.75 -3.16
N LEU A 69 11.31 11.69 -3.71
CA LEU A 69 12.00 10.45 -4.09
C LEU A 69 11.84 10.19 -5.60
N SER A 70 12.94 9.88 -6.28
CA SER A 70 12.97 9.58 -7.73
C SER A 70 12.35 10.70 -8.60
N GLY A 71 12.32 11.93 -8.10
CA GLY A 71 11.72 13.09 -8.76
C GLY A 71 10.29 13.43 -8.35
N GLU A 72 9.60 12.57 -7.58
CA GLU A 72 8.19 12.77 -7.18
C GLU A 72 8.01 13.02 -5.70
N ILE A 73 6.96 13.80 -5.36
CA ILE A 73 6.57 14.09 -3.99
C ILE A 73 6.03 12.82 -3.33
N THR A 74 6.58 12.49 -2.17
CA THR A 74 6.29 11.29 -1.39
C THR A 74 5.93 11.67 0.04
N ASP A 75 4.86 11.09 0.57
CA ASP A 75 4.63 11.08 2.03
C ASP A 75 5.61 10.09 2.65
N PHE A 76 6.70 10.60 3.24
CA PHE A 76 7.77 9.76 3.76
C PHE A 76 7.37 8.99 5.02
N GLY A 77 6.47 9.56 5.83
CA GLY A 77 5.91 8.88 6.98
C GLY A 77 5.08 7.68 6.53
N HIS A 78 4.26 7.88 5.50
CA HIS A 78 3.52 6.81 4.84
C HIS A 78 4.46 5.76 4.25
N PHE A 79 5.53 6.17 3.56
CA PHE A 79 6.51 5.25 2.98
C PHE A 79 7.15 4.31 4.02
N ILE A 80 7.63 4.86 5.15
CA ILE A 80 8.18 4.05 6.25
C ILE A 80 7.09 3.17 6.87
N GLY A 81 5.88 3.69 6.96
CA GLY A 81 4.65 2.96 7.25
C GLY A 81 4.54 1.72 6.38
N SER A 82 4.28 1.89 5.09
CA SER A 82 4.04 0.81 4.14
C SER A 82 5.24 -0.14 4.00
N LEU A 83 6.48 0.37 4.07
CA LEU A 83 7.70 -0.45 3.93
C LEU A 83 7.79 -1.52 5.01
N SER A 84 7.30 -1.27 6.24
CA SER A 84 7.42 -2.25 7.31
C SER A 84 6.68 -3.56 7.08
N ASP A 85 5.64 -3.50 6.24
CA ASP A 85 4.81 -4.64 5.89
C ASP A 85 5.24 -5.27 4.56
N GLN A 86 6.14 -4.61 3.82
CA GLN A 86 6.71 -5.10 2.57
C GLN A 86 7.99 -5.90 2.80
N ILE A 87 8.66 -5.75 3.95
CA ILE A 87 9.87 -6.50 4.28
C ILE A 87 9.50 -7.85 4.89
N ASP A 88 10.07 -8.92 4.33
CA ASP A 88 9.87 -10.28 4.79
C ASP A 88 10.33 -10.43 6.24
N GLN A 89 9.36 -10.78 7.06
CA GLN A 89 9.55 -11.13 8.44
C GLN A 89 10.26 -12.49 8.62
N PRO A 90 11.18 -12.62 9.58
CA PRO A 90 11.77 -13.90 9.91
C PRO A 90 10.76 -14.87 10.53
N GLY A 91 10.64 -16.08 9.98
CA GLY A 91 9.82 -17.17 10.55
C GLY A 91 8.38 -17.22 10.06
N PHE A 92 7.53 -17.98 10.75
CA PHE A 92 6.10 -18.12 10.47
C PHE A 92 5.27 -17.06 11.21
N GLN A 93 4.24 -16.54 10.56
CA GLN A 93 3.41 -15.46 11.08
C GLN A 93 1.92 -15.66 10.93
N TRP A 94 1.16 -14.86 11.70
CA TRP A 94 -0.29 -14.86 11.65
C TRP A 94 -0.85 -14.40 10.31
N SER A 95 -0.23 -13.40 9.68
CA SER A 95 -0.59 -12.94 8.33
C SER A 95 -0.53 -14.08 7.31
N ASP A 96 0.38 -15.05 7.49
CA ASP A 96 0.54 -16.22 6.61
C ASP A 96 -0.68 -17.16 6.64
N PHE A 97 -1.53 -17.05 7.67
CA PHE A 97 -2.79 -17.78 7.78
C PHE A 97 -3.99 -16.99 7.25
N THR A 98 -3.77 -15.83 6.65
CA THR A 98 -4.81 -14.94 6.11
C THR A 98 -4.51 -14.58 4.65
N SER A 99 -5.44 -13.91 3.97
CA SER A 99 -5.20 -13.29 2.67
C SER A 99 -4.60 -11.87 2.78
N TRP A 100 -4.27 -11.42 4.01
CA TRP A 100 -3.60 -10.16 4.24
C TRP A 100 -2.17 -10.17 3.68
N THR A 101 -1.78 -9.05 3.10
CA THR A 101 -0.47 -8.80 2.49
C THR A 101 -0.10 -7.35 2.71
N GLY A 102 1.17 -6.98 2.49
CA GLY A 102 1.62 -5.58 2.61
C GLY A 102 0.91 -4.58 1.71
N ASP A 103 0.09 -5.01 0.73
CA ASP A 103 -0.76 -4.09 -0.04
C ASP A 103 -1.87 -3.47 0.80
N HIS A 104 -2.40 -4.22 1.77
CA HIS A 104 -3.52 -3.82 2.62
C HIS A 104 -3.14 -2.73 3.62
N THR A 105 -1.85 -2.51 3.76
CA THR A 105 -1.23 -1.47 4.56
C THR A 105 -0.53 -0.40 3.73
N SER A 106 -0.86 -0.42 2.43
CA SER A 106 -0.32 0.40 1.38
C SER A 106 -1.49 0.75 0.45
N TRP A 107 -1.27 0.77 -0.87
CA TRP A 107 -2.22 1.26 -1.87
C TRP A 107 -3.64 0.66 -1.77
N ALA A 108 -3.78 -0.62 -1.43
CA ALA A 108 -5.10 -1.24 -1.31
C ALA A 108 -5.81 -0.78 -0.03
N GLY A 109 -5.04 -0.55 1.04
CA GLY A 109 -5.53 0.02 2.30
C GLY A 109 -5.93 1.49 2.17
N ASP A 110 -5.18 2.29 1.42
CA ASP A 110 -5.52 3.70 1.17
C ASP A 110 -6.83 3.84 0.40
N ILE A 111 -6.97 3.06 -0.67
CA ILE A 111 -8.20 3.04 -1.46
C ILE A 111 -9.36 2.47 -0.64
N GLY A 112 -9.13 1.35 0.04
CA GLY A 112 -10.15 0.68 0.82
C GLY A 112 -10.65 1.54 1.99
N SER A 113 -9.76 2.19 2.71
CA SER A 113 -10.10 3.10 3.81
C SER A 113 -10.85 4.34 3.32
N ALA A 114 -10.46 4.91 2.18
CA ALA A 114 -11.20 6.02 1.57
C ALA A 114 -12.65 5.61 1.21
N ILE A 115 -12.83 4.41 0.66
CA ILE A 115 -14.16 3.86 0.35
C ILE A 115 -14.98 3.62 1.64
N VAL A 116 -14.36 3.07 2.69
CA VAL A 116 -15.02 2.83 3.98
C VAL A 116 -15.44 4.15 4.61
N ALA A 117 -14.55 5.13 4.70
CA ALA A 117 -14.81 6.45 5.27
C ALA A 117 -15.94 7.18 4.51
N TYR A 118 -15.95 7.10 3.17
CA TYR A 118 -17.04 7.65 2.35
C TYR A 118 -18.42 7.07 2.66
N ARG A 119 -18.48 5.81 3.09
CA ARG A 119 -19.74 5.13 3.35
C ARG A 119 -20.17 5.16 4.81
N ASP A 120 -19.27 5.47 5.74
CA ASP A 120 -19.61 5.51 7.15
C ASP A 120 -20.26 6.86 7.49
N PRO A 121 -21.56 6.90 7.85
CA PRO A 121 -22.24 8.13 8.22
C PRO A 121 -21.69 8.78 9.50
N ASN A 122 -20.88 8.07 10.29
CA ASN A 122 -20.22 8.59 11.48
C ASN A 122 -18.84 9.18 11.20
N ASP A 123 -18.25 8.85 10.05
CA ASP A 123 -16.97 9.39 9.65
C ASP A 123 -17.24 10.76 9.03
N ASN A 124 -16.77 11.83 9.70
CA ASN A 124 -17.08 13.21 9.32
C ASN A 124 -16.21 13.66 8.13
N ILE A 125 -16.21 12.89 7.04
CA ILE A 125 -15.57 13.29 5.80
C ILE A 125 -16.55 14.09 4.94
N ASP A 126 -16.29 15.39 4.84
CA ASP A 126 -17.05 16.30 3.98
C ASP A 126 -16.65 16.06 2.52
N VAL A 127 -17.28 15.08 1.87
CA VAL A 127 -17.12 14.71 0.46
C VAL A 127 -18.44 14.20 -0.11
N ASN A 128 -18.69 14.46 -1.40
CA ASN A 128 -19.96 14.16 -2.08
C ASN A 128 -19.89 12.95 -3.01
N SER A 129 -18.70 12.34 -3.18
CA SER A 129 -18.48 11.18 -4.03
C SER A 129 -17.29 10.36 -3.55
N VAL A 130 -17.23 9.09 -3.94
CA VAL A 130 -16.06 8.24 -3.66
C VAL A 130 -14.81 8.73 -4.38
N GLU A 131 -14.93 9.32 -5.57
CA GLU A 131 -13.81 9.94 -6.25
C GLU A 131 -13.20 11.08 -5.44
N GLU A 132 -14.03 11.94 -4.86
CA GLU A 132 -13.57 13.03 -3.98
C GLU A 132 -12.94 12.48 -2.69
N ALA A 133 -13.48 11.39 -2.14
CA ALA A 133 -12.87 10.69 -1.01
C ALA A 133 -11.47 10.15 -1.36
N LEU A 134 -11.33 9.52 -2.54
CA LEU A 134 -10.06 8.99 -3.04
C LEU A 134 -9.05 10.11 -3.29
N ASP A 135 -9.45 11.19 -3.96
CA ASP A 135 -8.59 12.35 -4.23
C ASP A 135 -8.07 12.99 -2.92
N ARG A 136 -8.84 12.90 -1.83
CA ARG A 136 -8.48 13.47 -0.53
C ARG A 136 -7.65 12.55 0.35
N LEU A 137 -7.94 11.25 0.33
CA LEU A 137 -7.43 10.26 1.30
C LEU A 137 -6.41 9.28 0.72
N ALA A 138 -6.38 9.08 -0.60
CA ALA A 138 -5.46 8.19 -1.31
C ALA A 138 -4.71 8.96 -2.40
N ARG A 139 -3.89 9.95 -2.00
CA ARG A 139 -3.31 10.96 -2.90
C ARG A 139 -2.14 10.40 -3.71
N ASP A 140 -1.76 11.11 -4.77
CA ASP A 140 -0.56 10.78 -5.57
C ASP A 140 0.71 10.61 -4.71
N SER A 141 0.87 11.40 -3.64
CA SER A 141 2.01 11.28 -2.72
C SER A 141 1.99 10.00 -1.87
N ASP A 142 0.80 9.49 -1.56
CA ASP A 142 0.60 8.24 -0.83
C ASP A 142 0.90 7.05 -1.77
N TYR A 143 0.40 7.08 -3.01
CA TYR A 143 0.77 6.11 -4.04
C TYR A 143 2.26 6.10 -4.40
N THR A 144 2.89 7.27 -4.38
CA THR A 144 4.35 7.37 -4.54
C THR A 144 5.07 6.66 -3.39
N ALA A 145 4.57 6.83 -2.17
CA ALA A 145 5.09 6.17 -0.99
C ALA A 145 4.90 4.64 -1.04
N ASP A 146 3.74 4.18 -1.50
CA ASP A 146 3.40 2.76 -1.66
C ASP A 146 4.29 2.04 -2.69
N ILE A 147 4.43 2.65 -3.86
CA ILE A 147 5.29 2.12 -4.93
C ILE A 147 6.75 2.10 -4.45
N ALA A 148 7.20 3.14 -3.76
CA ALA A 148 8.52 3.17 -3.15
C ALA A 148 8.69 2.06 -2.12
N ALA A 149 7.73 1.89 -1.21
CA ALA A 149 7.76 0.87 -0.17
C ALA A 149 7.88 -0.54 -0.75
N TYR A 150 7.07 -0.87 -1.76
CA TYR A 150 7.15 -2.16 -2.43
C TYR A 150 8.51 -2.38 -3.10
N VAL A 151 8.99 -1.41 -3.89
CA VAL A 151 10.23 -1.58 -4.67
C VAL A 151 11.46 -1.65 -3.75
N VAL A 152 11.50 -0.83 -2.69
CA VAL A 152 12.55 -0.89 -1.65
C VAL A 152 12.47 -2.20 -0.88
N GLY A 153 11.28 -2.64 -0.49
CA GLY A 153 11.05 -3.93 0.18
C GLY A 153 11.55 -5.11 -0.66
N GLU A 154 11.22 -5.16 -1.95
CA GLU A 154 11.72 -6.18 -2.89
C GLU A 154 13.26 -6.19 -2.98
N MET A 155 13.93 -5.04 -2.94
CA MET A 155 15.40 -4.97 -2.94
C MET A 155 15.99 -5.61 -1.68
N ILE A 156 15.34 -5.40 -0.53
CA ILE A 156 15.77 -5.95 0.75
C ILE A 156 15.49 -7.46 0.82
N ASN A 157 14.26 -7.88 0.49
CA ASN A 157 13.83 -9.28 0.58
C ASN A 157 14.61 -10.20 -0.37
N SER A 158 14.92 -9.71 -1.58
CA SER A 158 15.76 -10.45 -2.52
C SER A 158 17.25 -10.48 -2.15
N ARG A 159 17.61 -9.97 -0.97
CA ARG A 159 18.99 -9.85 -0.44
C ARG A 159 19.93 -9.08 -1.34
N LYS A 160 19.39 -8.22 -2.22
CA LYS A 160 20.20 -7.31 -3.04
C LYS A 160 20.79 -6.19 -2.19
N GLN A 161 20.12 -5.83 -1.10
CA GLN A 161 20.57 -4.85 -0.12
C GLN A 161 20.31 -5.37 1.30
N SER A 162 21.27 -5.19 2.19
CA SER A 162 21.09 -5.47 3.63
C SER A 162 20.67 -4.24 4.42
N SER A 163 20.83 -3.04 3.87
CA SER A 163 20.49 -1.76 4.49
C SER A 163 19.28 -1.12 3.81
N ILE A 164 18.35 -0.62 4.64
CA ILE A 164 17.22 0.22 4.27
C ILE A 164 17.74 1.50 3.62
N THR A 165 18.73 2.16 4.21
CA THR A 165 19.34 3.39 3.68
C THR A 165 19.87 3.16 2.25
N GLN A 166 20.62 2.08 2.03
CA GLN A 166 21.16 1.75 0.70
C GLN A 166 20.06 1.43 -0.31
N ALA A 167 19.01 0.72 0.10
CA ALA A 167 17.88 0.41 -0.77
C ALA A 167 17.11 1.68 -1.17
N ILE A 168 16.90 2.63 -0.26
CA ILE A 168 16.28 3.93 -0.57
C ILE A 168 17.16 4.74 -1.52
N TYR A 169 18.48 4.80 -1.30
CA TYR A 169 19.40 5.47 -2.23
C TYR A 169 19.33 4.86 -3.63
N GLN A 170 19.32 3.52 -3.73
CA GLN A 170 19.23 2.84 -5.02
C GLN A 170 17.88 3.06 -5.71
N TYR A 171 16.77 3.06 -4.96
CA TYR A 171 15.46 3.45 -5.47
C TYR A 171 15.49 4.86 -6.07
N ASN A 172 16.03 5.83 -5.30
CA ASN A 172 16.09 7.24 -5.67
C ASN A 172 17.05 7.53 -6.85
N SER A 173 17.96 6.61 -7.18
CA SER A 173 18.86 6.73 -8.33
C SER A 173 18.19 6.44 -9.68
N LYS A 174 16.97 5.92 -9.67
CA LYS A 174 16.16 5.62 -10.86
C LYS A 174 15.09 6.68 -11.06
N SER A 175 14.59 6.80 -12.28
CA SER A 175 13.40 7.62 -12.53
C SER A 175 12.17 7.00 -11.86
N TYR A 176 11.23 7.83 -11.43
CA TYR A 176 9.98 7.31 -10.87
C TYR A 176 9.22 6.42 -11.86
N SER A 177 9.23 6.74 -13.15
CA SER A 177 8.63 5.90 -14.19
C SER A 177 9.22 4.49 -14.26
N GLU A 178 10.53 4.33 -14.08
CA GLU A 178 11.16 3.01 -14.02
C GLU A 178 10.73 2.23 -12.77
N ASN A 179 10.55 2.93 -11.65
CA ASN A 179 10.09 2.34 -10.40
C ASN A 179 8.61 1.91 -10.49
N VAL A 180 7.73 2.72 -11.08
CA VAL A 180 6.33 2.36 -11.36
C VAL A 180 6.25 1.12 -12.27
N ARG A 181 7.03 1.10 -13.36
CA ARG A 181 7.09 -0.06 -14.26
C ARG A 181 7.62 -1.31 -13.56
N THR A 182 8.62 -1.15 -12.69
CA THR A 182 9.16 -2.24 -11.88
C THR A 182 8.09 -2.78 -10.94
N PHE A 183 7.40 -1.91 -10.21
CA PHE A 183 6.30 -2.24 -9.32
C PHE A 183 5.23 -3.04 -10.04
N ILE A 184 4.67 -2.56 -11.15
CA ILE A 184 3.56 -3.27 -11.80
C ILE A 184 3.97 -4.59 -12.45
N LYS A 185 5.21 -4.69 -12.97
CA LYS A 185 5.75 -5.96 -13.48
C LYS A 185 5.91 -6.99 -12.37
N LYS A 186 6.50 -6.58 -11.24
CA LYS A 186 6.81 -7.45 -10.10
C LYS A 186 5.56 -7.82 -9.30
N ARG A 187 4.77 -6.83 -8.91
CA ARG A 187 3.58 -7.01 -8.07
C ARG A 187 2.44 -7.68 -8.84
N PHE A 188 2.17 -7.24 -10.06
CA PHE A 188 0.99 -7.68 -10.81
C PHE A 188 1.29 -8.62 -11.97
N GLY A 189 2.56 -8.91 -12.30
CA GLY A 189 2.90 -9.67 -13.50
C GLY A 189 2.49 -8.93 -14.78
N ALA A 190 2.54 -7.60 -14.75
CA ALA A 190 2.22 -6.78 -15.91
C ALA A 190 3.20 -7.06 -17.05
N VAL A 191 2.68 -7.14 -18.28
CA VAL A 191 3.49 -7.27 -19.49
C VAL A 191 3.53 -5.90 -20.17
N ILE A 192 4.71 -5.31 -20.23
CA ILE A 192 4.95 -4.01 -20.86
C ILE A 192 5.93 -4.22 -22.02
N GLU A 193 5.48 -3.86 -23.22
CA GLU A 193 6.30 -3.77 -24.43
C GLU A 193 6.34 -2.31 -24.85
N GLU A 194 7.53 -1.72 -24.93
CA GLU A 194 7.71 -0.26 -25.07
C GLU A 194 6.94 0.48 -23.96
N ASP A 195 5.90 1.22 -24.33
CA ASP A 195 5.06 1.99 -23.40
C ASP A 195 3.64 1.40 -23.26
N LYS A 196 3.40 0.22 -23.84
CA LYS A 196 2.08 -0.42 -23.86
C LYS A 196 1.94 -1.51 -22.82
N LEU A 197 0.97 -1.35 -21.92
CA LEU A 197 0.52 -2.41 -21.01
C LEU A 197 -0.40 -3.39 -21.74
N LYS A 198 0.02 -4.66 -21.87
CA LYS A 198 -0.69 -5.67 -22.67
C LYS A 198 -1.81 -6.39 -21.93
N ASN A 199 -1.79 -6.38 -20.61
CA ASN A 199 -2.76 -7.09 -19.75
C ASN A 199 -3.47 -6.18 -18.72
N PRO A 200 -4.03 -5.02 -19.12
CA PRO A 200 -4.64 -4.05 -18.20
C PRO A 200 -5.83 -4.64 -17.41
N ALA A 201 -6.66 -5.48 -18.03
CA ALA A 201 -7.79 -6.12 -17.34
C ALA A 201 -7.33 -7.09 -16.22
N GLY A 202 -6.18 -7.75 -16.42
CA GLY A 202 -5.58 -8.62 -15.40
C GLY A 202 -5.07 -7.82 -14.21
N LEU A 203 -4.41 -6.70 -14.46
CA LEU A 203 -3.95 -5.77 -13.43
C LEU A 203 -5.14 -5.20 -12.63
N ASP A 204 -6.17 -4.70 -13.31
CA ASP A 204 -7.41 -4.19 -12.68
C ASP A 204 -8.06 -5.25 -11.77
N SER A 205 -8.17 -6.49 -12.25
CA SER A 205 -8.77 -7.57 -11.45
C SER A 205 -8.04 -7.81 -10.13
N LYS A 206 -6.70 -7.78 -10.15
CA LYS A 206 -5.87 -8.01 -8.96
C LYS A 206 -6.03 -6.85 -7.97
N MET A 207 -6.13 -5.62 -8.48
CA MET A 207 -6.39 -4.44 -7.66
C MET A 207 -7.75 -4.50 -6.98
N ARG A 208 -8.81 -4.78 -7.75
CA ARG A 208 -10.17 -4.92 -7.19
C ARG A 208 -10.25 -6.02 -6.13
N SER A 209 -9.58 -7.15 -6.35
CA SER A 209 -9.49 -8.21 -5.33
C SER A 209 -8.82 -7.73 -4.05
N ALA A 210 -7.65 -7.08 -4.12
CA ALA A 210 -6.94 -6.61 -2.93
C ALA A 210 -7.74 -5.55 -2.16
N ILE A 211 -8.34 -4.58 -2.86
CA ILE A 211 -9.21 -3.55 -2.25
C ILE A 211 -10.41 -4.22 -1.57
N SER A 212 -11.04 -5.18 -2.24
CA SER A 212 -12.15 -5.96 -1.66
C SER A 212 -11.72 -6.69 -0.39
N THR A 213 -10.55 -7.35 -0.42
CA THR A 213 -10.01 -8.07 0.73
C THR A 213 -9.76 -7.12 1.90
N TYR A 214 -9.20 -5.93 1.65
CA TYR A 214 -9.03 -4.91 2.70
C TYR A 214 -10.38 -4.55 3.35
N ILE A 215 -11.38 -4.17 2.56
CA ILE A 215 -12.68 -3.71 3.08
C ILE A 215 -13.35 -4.81 3.90
N GLN A 216 -13.28 -6.06 3.45
CA GLN A 216 -13.83 -7.19 4.19
C GLN A 216 -13.10 -7.42 5.52
N PHE A 217 -11.76 -7.30 5.53
CA PHE A 217 -10.98 -7.41 6.76
C PHE A 217 -11.22 -6.25 7.73
N SER A 218 -11.34 -5.02 7.26
CA SER A 218 -11.58 -3.86 8.12
C SER A 218 -12.94 -3.99 8.83
N SER A 219 -13.99 -4.33 8.09
CA SER A 219 -15.32 -4.58 8.67
C SER A 219 -15.31 -5.76 9.65
N ALA A 220 -14.57 -6.83 9.33
CA ALA A 220 -14.42 -7.95 10.25
C ALA A 220 -13.68 -7.53 11.53
N TYR A 221 -12.58 -6.77 11.42
CA TYR A 221 -11.76 -6.38 12.58
C TYR A 221 -12.54 -5.54 13.60
N GLU A 222 -13.43 -4.65 13.16
CA GLU A 222 -14.33 -3.91 14.05
C GLU A 222 -15.29 -4.83 14.82
N SER A 223 -15.71 -5.93 14.22
CA SER A 223 -16.57 -6.94 14.85
C SER A 223 -15.84 -7.93 15.76
N LEU A 224 -14.50 -7.97 15.66
CA LEU A 224 -13.67 -8.96 16.35
C LEU A 224 -13.37 -8.52 17.80
N LYS A 225 -13.98 -9.23 18.76
CA LYS A 225 -13.72 -9.04 20.19
C LYS A 225 -12.36 -9.58 20.65
N SER A 226 -11.73 -10.48 19.88
CA SER A 226 -10.45 -11.10 20.23
C SER A 226 -9.64 -11.58 19.02
N LEU A 227 -8.31 -11.69 19.19
CA LEU A 227 -7.38 -12.23 18.17
C LEU A 227 -7.66 -13.69 17.78
N LYS A 228 -8.35 -14.47 18.62
CA LYS A 228 -8.70 -15.87 18.34
C LYS A 228 -9.81 -16.01 17.31
N ASP A 229 -10.58 -14.95 17.09
CA ASP A 229 -11.70 -14.94 16.15
C ASP A 229 -11.23 -14.59 14.72
N LEU A 230 -10.05 -13.97 14.57
CA LEU A 230 -9.36 -13.76 13.28
C LEU A 230 -8.97 -15.07 12.60
N ALA A 231 -8.52 -16.07 13.37
CA ALA A 231 -8.18 -17.40 12.86
C ALA A 231 -9.40 -18.20 12.34
N LYS A 232 -10.61 -17.68 12.58
CA LYS A 232 -11.87 -18.25 12.06
C LYS A 232 -12.42 -17.46 10.87
N LEU A 233 -11.76 -16.37 10.46
CA LEU A 233 -12.14 -15.68 9.24
C LEU A 233 -11.92 -16.64 8.07
N PRO A 234 -12.96 -16.91 7.27
CA PRO A 234 -12.83 -17.86 6.19
C PRO A 234 -11.78 -17.37 5.19
N LEU A 235 -10.92 -18.28 4.73
CA LEU A 235 -9.92 -18.07 3.67
C LEU A 235 -10.52 -17.46 2.39
N ASN A 236 -11.83 -17.64 2.21
CA ASN A 236 -12.67 -16.88 1.29
C ASN A 236 -13.74 -16.15 2.10
N LEU A 237 -13.60 -14.84 2.25
CA LEU A 237 -14.63 -13.92 2.74
C LEU A 237 -15.76 -13.77 1.69
N GLY A 238 -16.35 -14.92 1.34
CA GLY A 238 -17.44 -15.07 0.39
C GLY A 238 -18.77 -15.21 1.12
N SER A 239 -19.62 -14.22 0.88
CA SER A 239 -21.09 -14.31 0.86
C SER A 239 -21.78 -14.85 2.10
N GLU A 240 -21.86 -14.07 3.17
CA GLU A 240 -22.98 -14.16 4.12
C GLU A 240 -23.01 -12.93 5.06
N ASP A 241 -23.12 -11.72 4.50
CA ASP A 241 -23.81 -10.61 5.19
C ASP A 241 -23.99 -9.40 4.28
N ASN A 242 -24.96 -8.55 4.62
CA ASN A 242 -25.37 -7.33 3.90
C ASN A 242 -24.28 -6.21 3.81
N SER A 243 -23.00 -6.55 4.01
CA SER A 243 -21.84 -5.66 3.93
C SER A 243 -21.06 -5.80 2.62
N ILE A 244 -21.67 -6.36 1.57
CA ILE A 244 -21.04 -6.50 0.24
C ILE A 244 -20.53 -5.13 -0.20
N PRO A 245 -19.21 -4.94 -0.35
CA PRO A 245 -18.69 -3.68 -0.85
C PRO A 245 -19.36 -3.35 -2.19
N ASN A 246 -19.91 -2.15 -2.38
CA ASN A 246 -20.44 -1.76 -3.68
C ASN A 246 -19.29 -1.83 -4.71
N SER A 247 -19.42 -2.76 -5.66
CA SER A 247 -18.41 -3.11 -6.66
C SER A 247 -18.06 -1.93 -7.56
N VAL A 248 -18.98 -0.96 -7.70
CA VAL A 248 -18.75 0.30 -8.41
C VAL A 248 -17.66 1.11 -7.73
N ASP A 249 -17.67 1.23 -6.40
CA ASP A 249 -16.69 2.04 -5.67
C ASP A 249 -15.32 1.36 -5.66
N ILE A 250 -15.28 0.02 -5.53
CA ILE A 250 -14.04 -0.76 -5.67
C ILE A 250 -13.44 -0.57 -7.07
N PHE A 251 -14.29 -0.59 -8.09
CA PHE A 251 -13.86 -0.33 -9.46
C PHE A 251 -13.35 1.10 -9.64
N LYS A 252 -14.02 2.11 -9.07
CA LYS A 252 -13.52 3.49 -9.07
C LYS A 252 -12.18 3.62 -8.36
N GLY A 253 -12.01 2.91 -7.24
CA GLY A 253 -10.74 2.80 -6.53
C GLY A 253 -9.62 2.19 -7.38
N SER A 254 -9.87 1.07 -8.07
CA SER A 254 -8.88 0.50 -8.99
C SER A 254 -8.55 1.46 -10.13
N GLN A 255 -9.54 2.15 -10.70
CA GLN A 255 -9.30 3.15 -11.75
C GLN A 255 -8.50 4.35 -11.24
N HIS A 256 -8.70 4.77 -9.99
CA HIS A 256 -7.94 5.86 -9.38
C HIS A 256 -6.44 5.53 -9.35
N PHE A 257 -6.07 4.34 -8.90
CA PHE A 257 -4.67 3.92 -8.88
C PHE A 257 -4.10 3.60 -10.28
N ILE A 258 -4.92 3.05 -11.19
CA ILE A 258 -4.49 2.83 -12.58
C ILE A 258 -4.15 4.15 -13.27
N LYS A 259 -4.93 5.22 -13.05
CA LYS A 259 -4.60 6.56 -13.58
C LYS A 259 -3.22 7.03 -13.13
N HIS A 260 -2.91 6.85 -11.84
CA HIS A 260 -1.58 7.16 -11.30
C HIS A 260 -0.49 6.34 -12.01
N ILE A 261 -0.67 5.02 -12.12
CA ILE A 261 0.28 4.12 -12.79
C ILE A 261 0.52 4.48 -14.26
N VAL A 262 -0.54 4.83 -15.01
CA VAL A 262 -0.42 5.19 -16.42
C VAL A 262 0.36 6.49 -16.57
N LYS A 263 -0.08 7.54 -15.84
CA LYS A 263 0.52 8.87 -15.86
C LYS A 263 2.01 8.82 -15.48
N TYR A 264 2.33 8.26 -14.31
CA TYR A 264 3.69 8.29 -13.79
C TYR A 264 4.58 7.14 -14.30
N GLY A 265 3.98 6.06 -14.81
CA GLY A 265 4.70 4.99 -15.48
C GLY A 265 5.13 5.32 -16.91
N ASN A 266 4.76 6.50 -17.42
CA ASN A 266 4.95 6.91 -18.82
C ASN A 266 4.40 5.83 -19.78
N LEU A 267 3.15 5.42 -19.56
CA LEU A 267 2.49 4.38 -20.36
C LEU A 267 1.49 5.02 -21.32
N ASP A 268 1.27 4.36 -22.47
CA ASP A 268 0.18 4.71 -23.37
C ASP A 268 -1.18 4.59 -22.67
N GLY A 269 -2.12 5.43 -23.10
CA GLY A 269 -3.51 5.35 -22.63
C GLY A 269 -4.10 3.95 -22.85
N LEU A 270 -4.89 3.50 -21.87
CA LEU A 270 -5.46 2.17 -21.85
C LEU A 270 -6.89 2.16 -22.41
N LEU A 271 -7.20 1.10 -23.16
CA LEU A 271 -8.57 0.71 -23.50
C LEU A 271 -8.73 -0.78 -23.21
N PHE A 272 -9.63 -1.14 -22.29
CA PHE A 272 -9.82 -2.53 -21.91
C PHE A 272 -11.22 -2.81 -21.35
N LYS A 273 -11.61 -4.08 -21.38
CA LYS A 273 -12.85 -4.55 -20.76
C LYS A 273 -12.53 -5.28 -19.45
N PRO A 274 -12.97 -4.78 -18.28
CA PRO A 274 -12.83 -5.51 -17.02
C PRO A 274 -13.56 -6.85 -17.11
N TYR A 275 -12.94 -7.91 -16.59
CA TYR A 275 -13.56 -9.23 -16.53
C TYR A 275 -14.06 -9.55 -15.12
N GLN A 276 -14.95 -10.53 -15.06
CA GLN A 276 -15.51 -11.06 -13.82
C GLN A 276 -14.47 -11.92 -13.11
N ILE A 277 -14.14 -11.56 -11.87
CA ILE A 277 -13.12 -12.26 -11.09
C ILE A 277 -13.66 -13.65 -10.69
N PRO A 278 -12.99 -14.75 -11.06
CA PRO A 278 -13.39 -16.09 -10.62
C PRO A 278 -13.47 -16.15 -9.09
N GLY A 279 -14.56 -16.69 -8.56
CA GLY A 279 -14.79 -16.78 -7.11
C GLY A 279 -15.29 -15.49 -6.44
N MET A 280 -15.35 -14.35 -7.15
CA MET A 280 -15.90 -13.08 -6.66
C MET A 280 -16.85 -12.47 -7.71
N SER A 281 -17.88 -13.22 -8.08
CA SER A 281 -18.82 -12.84 -9.15
C SER A 281 -19.53 -11.49 -8.91
N TRP A 282 -19.71 -11.13 -7.64
CA TRP A 282 -20.33 -9.88 -7.19
C TRP A 282 -19.44 -8.64 -7.40
N LEU A 283 -18.11 -8.80 -7.51
CA LEU A 283 -17.19 -7.73 -7.97
C LEU A 283 -17.39 -7.38 -9.46
N GLY A 284 -18.27 -8.13 -10.13
CA GLY A 284 -18.92 -7.74 -11.37
C GLY A 284 -18.05 -7.85 -12.61
N THR A 285 -18.73 -7.98 -13.75
CA THR A 285 -18.24 -7.55 -15.06
C THR A 285 -18.72 -6.13 -15.28
N VAL A 286 -17.83 -5.24 -15.68
CA VAL A 286 -18.24 -3.93 -16.17
C VAL A 286 -18.60 -4.11 -17.64
N ASN A 287 -19.88 -3.96 -18.00
CA ASN A 287 -20.36 -4.24 -19.36
C ASN A 287 -19.94 -3.19 -20.42
N TYR A 288 -19.02 -2.30 -20.08
CA TYR A 288 -18.49 -1.27 -20.97
C TYR A 288 -16.96 -1.30 -21.00
N GLU A 289 -16.40 -0.75 -22.08
CA GLU A 289 -14.95 -0.55 -22.19
C GLU A 289 -14.50 0.62 -21.33
N VAL A 290 -13.39 0.43 -20.64
CA VAL A 290 -12.78 1.40 -19.76
C VAL A 290 -11.65 2.07 -20.50
N ARG A 291 -11.65 3.41 -20.46
CA ARG A 291 -10.61 4.24 -21.06
C ARG A 291 -9.87 5.01 -19.98
N VAL A 292 -8.56 4.85 -19.93
CA VAL A 292 -7.67 5.63 -19.07
C VAL A 292 -6.73 6.44 -19.97
N PRO A 293 -6.74 7.78 -19.91
CA PRO A 293 -5.82 8.59 -20.71
C PRO A 293 -4.38 8.38 -20.26
N GLY A 294 -3.45 8.47 -21.24
CA GLY A 294 -2.00 8.55 -21.02
C GLY A 294 -1.58 9.93 -20.54
#